data_AF-A0A7X7TS41-F1
#
_entry.id   AF-A0A7X7TS41-F1
#
_cell.length_a   1.000
_cell.length_b   1.000
_cell.length_c   1.000
_cell.angle_alpha   90.00
_cell.angle_beta   90.00
_cell.angle_gamma   90.00
#
_symmetry.space_group_name_H-M   'P 1'
#
loop_
_entity.id
_entity.type
_entity.pdbx_description
1 polymer ?
#
loop_
_entity_poly.entity_id
_entity_poly.type
_entity_poly.pdbx_seq_one_letter_code
_entity_poly.pdbx_strand_id
1 'polypeptide(L)'
;MSKKLIRILFYGMAILSVFVLYFASSYLSKVKKEPLAVIEGIDGGFYLDGKYIDGPLALNVGKYEVIGESKISLYSGRVLLVKIPQFEVEIVWEK
;
A
#
# COMPACT_ATOMS: atom_id res chain seq x y z
N MET A 1 15.13 -3.77 -47.15
CA MET A 1 14.37 -2.96 -46.15
C MET A 1 14.50 -1.49 -46.52
N SER A 2 13.40 -0.75 -46.69
CA SER A 2 13.45 0.68 -47.06
C SER A 2 13.93 1.54 -45.89
N LYS A 3 14.76 2.57 -46.15
CA LYS A 3 15.20 3.55 -45.14
C LYS A 3 14.01 4.19 -44.39
N LYS A 4 12.85 4.34 -45.03
CA LYS A 4 11.63 4.85 -44.39
C LYS A 4 11.09 3.88 -43.32
N LEU A 5 11.16 2.59 -43.59
CA LEU A 5 10.63 1.54 -42.71
C LEU A 5 11.47 1.39 -41.45
N ILE A 6 12.79 1.48 -41.58
CA ILE A 6 13.74 1.51 -40.45
C ILE A 6 13.47 2.74 -39.56
N ARG A 7 13.24 3.90 -40.17
CA ARG A 7 12.95 5.15 -39.43
C ARG A 7 11.63 5.08 -38.67
N ILE A 8 10.59 4.49 -39.25
CA ILE A 8 9.29 4.27 -38.58
C ILE A 8 9.44 3.31 -37.40
N LEU A 9 10.16 2.19 -37.59
CA LEU A 9 10.47 1.24 -36.51
C LEU A 9 11.24 1.92 -35.37
N PHE A 10 12.23 2.74 -35.70
CA PHE A 10 13.03 3.45 -34.70
C PHE A 10 12.19 4.42 -33.87
N TYR A 11 11.34 5.22 -34.51
CA TYR A 11 10.43 6.12 -33.78
C TYR A 11 9.35 5.37 -32.99
N GLY A 12 8.83 4.27 -33.52
CA GLY A 12 7.88 3.41 -32.81
C GLY A 12 8.49 2.81 -31.55
N MET A 13 9.72 2.29 -31.64
CA MET A 13 10.46 1.79 -30.48
C MET A 13 10.76 2.89 -29.45
N ALA A 14 11.13 4.10 -29.90
CA ALA A 14 11.35 5.22 -29.00
C ALA A 14 10.09 5.56 -28.20
N ILE A 15 8.94 5.65 -28.86
CA ILE A 15 7.64 5.88 -28.20
C ILE A 15 7.32 4.75 -27.21
N LEU A 16 7.51 3.49 -27.62
CA LEU A 16 7.27 2.33 -26.76
C LEU A 16 8.12 2.39 -25.48
N SER A 17 9.39 2.80 -25.60
CA SER A 17 10.30 2.93 -24.45
C SER A 17 9.82 3.98 -23.45
N VAL A 18 9.31 5.12 -23.92
CA VAL A 18 8.73 6.17 -23.07
C VAL A 18 7.48 5.65 -22.35
N PHE A 19 6.63 4.89 -23.03
CA PHE A 19 5.47 4.26 -22.41
C PHE A 19 5.87 3.27 -21.32
N VAL A 20 6.84 2.38 -21.59
CA VAL A 20 7.33 1.42 -20.58
C VAL A 20 7.89 2.16 -19.37
N LEU A 21 8.66 3.23 -19.59
CA LEU A 21 9.21 4.04 -18.50
C LEU A 21 8.10 4.73 -17.68
N TYR A 22 7.06 5.24 -18.34
CA TYR A 22 5.90 5.84 -17.68
C TYR A 22 5.15 4.82 -16.83
N PHE A 23 4.88 3.64 -17.36
CA PHE A 23 4.23 2.55 -16.61
C PHE A 23 5.08 2.10 -15.42
N ALA A 24 6.39 1.91 -15.61
CA ALA A 24 7.30 1.53 -14.55
C ALA A 24 7.32 2.59 -13.43
N SER A 25 7.41 3.87 -13.79
CA SER A 25 7.40 4.99 -12.83
C SER A 25 6.07 5.08 -12.07
N SER A 26 4.94 4.95 -12.77
CA SER A 26 3.60 4.96 -12.17
C SER A 26 3.41 3.78 -11.21
N TYR A 27 3.82 2.58 -11.62
CA TYR A 27 3.76 1.38 -10.79
C TYR A 27 4.64 1.54 -9.53
N LEU A 28 5.87 2.01 -9.69
CA LEU A 28 6.78 2.25 -8.55
C LEU A 28 6.21 3.28 -7.58
N SER A 29 5.60 4.34 -8.09
CA SER A 29 4.93 5.38 -7.29
C SER A 29 3.73 4.81 -6.52
N LYS A 30 2.96 3.92 -7.14
CA LYS A 30 1.83 3.24 -6.51
C LYS A 30 2.30 2.34 -5.36
N VAL A 31 3.29 1.48 -5.62
CA VAL A 31 3.86 0.57 -4.61
C VAL A 31 4.46 1.34 -3.44
N LYS A 32 5.16 2.45 -3.70
CA LYS A 32 5.74 3.30 -2.64
C LYS A 32 4.71 4.01 -1.76
N LYS A 33 3.47 4.19 -2.23
CA LYS A 33 2.40 4.91 -1.53
C LYS A 33 1.35 3.98 -0.93
N GLU A 34 1.49 2.67 -1.12
CA GLU A 34 0.52 1.71 -0.63
C GLU A 34 0.68 1.52 0.89
N PRO A 35 -0.40 1.63 1.67
CA PRO A 35 -0.31 1.53 3.12
C PRO A 35 0.11 0.11 3.54
N LEU A 36 1.08 0.02 4.45
CA LEU A 36 1.65 -1.26 4.89
C LEU A 36 0.64 -2.12 5.64
N ALA A 37 -0.15 -1.47 6.49
CA ALA A 37 -1.27 -2.07 7.19
C ALA A 37 -2.40 -1.05 7.27
N VAL A 38 -3.63 -1.52 7.24
CA VAL A 38 -4.85 -0.75 7.50
C VAL A 38 -5.57 -1.41 8.65
N ILE A 39 -5.89 -0.64 9.69
CA ILE A 39 -6.67 -1.10 10.84
C ILE A 39 -8.07 -0.52 10.80
N GLU A 40 -9.06 -1.33 11.15
CA GLU A 40 -10.48 -0.99 11.18
C GLU A 40 -11.12 -1.65 12.41
N GLY A 41 -12.02 -0.98 13.12
CA GLY A 41 -12.73 -1.60 14.25
C GLY A 41 -13.79 -2.58 13.75
N ILE A 42 -14.01 -3.68 14.49
CA ILE A 42 -14.97 -4.73 14.08
C ILE A 42 -16.42 -4.29 14.33
N ASP A 43 -16.69 -3.68 15.49
CA ASP A 43 -18.03 -3.29 15.95
C ASP A 43 -18.13 -1.77 16.21
N GLY A 44 -17.42 -0.97 15.43
CA GLY A 44 -17.38 0.50 15.55
C GLY A 44 -15.97 1.06 15.40
N GLY A 45 -15.69 2.15 16.09
CA GLY A 45 -14.35 2.71 16.16
C GLY A 45 -13.43 1.97 17.14
N PHE A 46 -12.14 2.29 17.06
CA PHE A 46 -11.10 1.79 17.94
C PHE A 46 -10.29 2.98 18.49
N TYR A 47 -9.57 2.77 19.59
CA TYR A 47 -8.59 3.75 20.05
C TYR A 47 -7.21 3.34 19.59
N LEU A 48 -6.47 4.28 19.02
CA LEU A 48 -5.06 4.15 18.65
C LEU A 48 -4.24 5.18 19.43
N ASP A 49 -3.30 4.73 20.25
CA ASP A 49 -2.47 5.59 21.11
C ASP A 49 -3.31 6.63 21.91
N GLY A 50 -4.47 6.19 22.41
CA GLY A 50 -5.42 7.02 23.16
C GLY A 50 -6.35 7.91 22.32
N LYS A 51 -6.29 7.87 20.98
CA LYS A 51 -7.20 8.62 20.10
C LYS A 51 -8.28 7.72 19.49
N TYR A 52 -9.55 8.12 19.62
CA TYR A 52 -10.65 7.43 18.97
C TYR A 52 -10.64 7.66 17.46
N ILE A 53 -10.77 6.57 16.70
CA ILE A 53 -10.85 6.54 15.24
C ILE A 53 -12.13 5.79 14.85
N ASP A 54 -12.99 6.43 14.06
CA ASP A 54 -14.30 5.91 13.65
C ASP A 54 -14.32 5.39 12.20
N GLY A 55 -13.25 4.70 11.79
CA GLY A 55 -13.11 4.21 10.42
C GLY A 55 -11.73 3.63 10.12
N PRO A 56 -11.51 3.13 8.89
CA PRO A 56 -10.23 2.51 8.52
C PRO A 56 -9.09 3.53 8.52
N LEU A 57 -7.98 3.19 9.17
CA LEU A 57 -6.78 4.01 9.26
C LEU A 57 -5.57 3.24 8.72
N ALA A 58 -4.83 3.88 7.82
CA ALA A 58 -3.53 3.38 7.37
C ALA A 58 -2.49 3.59 8.47
N LEU A 59 -1.79 2.52 8.83
CA LEU A 59 -0.71 2.52 9.80
C LEU A 59 0.64 2.54 9.08
N ASN A 60 1.56 3.36 9.60
CA ASN A 60 2.94 3.43 9.13
C ASN A 60 3.82 2.44 9.91
N VAL A 61 5.10 2.36 9.57
CA VAL A 61 6.09 1.61 10.35
C VAL A 61 6.19 2.23 11.74
N GLY A 62 6.01 1.42 12.79
CA GLY A 62 5.99 1.90 14.17
C GLY A 62 5.27 0.95 15.12
N LYS A 63 5.26 1.32 16.40
CA LYS A 63 4.53 0.64 17.48
C LYS A 63 3.31 1.47 17.84
N TYR A 64 2.19 0.78 18.00
CA TYR A 64 0.89 1.38 18.29
C TYR A 64 0.18 0.59 19.38
N GLU A 65 -0.43 1.29 20.32
CA GLU A 65 -1.34 0.71 21.29
C GLU A 65 -2.77 0.79 20.76
N VAL A 66 -3.42 -0.36 20.61
CA VAL A 66 -4.79 -0.47 20.12
C VAL A 66 -5.70 -0.91 21.26
N ILE A 67 -6.80 -0.19 21.46
CA ILE A 67 -7.88 -0.56 22.39
C ILE A 67 -9.18 -0.71 21.58
N GLY A 68 -9.79 -1.88 21.67
CA GLY A 68 -10.98 -2.29 20.94
C GLY A 68 -10.72 -3.43 19.95
N GLU A 69 -11.75 -4.23 19.67
CA GLU A 69 -11.66 -5.31 18.68
C GLU A 69 -11.45 -4.74 17.28
N SER A 70 -10.39 -5.19 16.60
CA SER A 70 -9.95 -4.59 15.35
C SER A 70 -9.53 -5.63 14.32
N LYS A 71 -9.75 -5.29 13.06
CA LYS A 71 -9.32 -6.01 11.87
C LYS A 71 -8.13 -5.28 11.26
N ILE A 72 -7.02 -5.98 11.06
CA ILE A 72 -5.80 -5.46 10.47
C ILE A 72 -5.61 -6.11 9.10
N SER A 73 -5.61 -5.31 8.05
CA SER A 73 -5.36 -5.74 6.67
C SER A 73 -3.96 -5.32 6.25
N LEU A 74 -3.09 -6.27 5.95
CA LEU A 74 -1.71 -6.04 5.51
C LEU A 74 -1.65 -5.84 3.99
N TYR A 75 -0.63 -5.13 3.52
CA TYR A 75 -0.38 -4.91 2.10
C TYR A 75 -0.30 -6.20 1.28
N SER A 76 0.18 -7.29 1.88
CA SER A 76 0.25 -8.63 1.26
C SER A 76 -1.12 -9.32 1.06
N GLY A 77 -2.22 -8.63 1.37
CA GLY A 77 -3.58 -9.16 1.31
C GLY A 77 -3.95 -10.05 2.49
N ARG A 78 -3.05 -10.20 3.47
CA ARG A 78 -3.33 -10.94 4.70
C ARG A 78 -4.20 -10.11 5.63
N VAL A 79 -5.25 -10.73 6.17
CA VAL A 79 -6.16 -10.10 7.13
C VAL A 79 -6.02 -10.82 8.47
N LEU A 80 -5.74 -10.06 9.51
CA LEU A 80 -5.68 -10.51 10.89
C LEU A 80 -6.87 -9.92 11.65
N LEU A 81 -7.65 -10.78 12.30
CA LEU A 81 -8.77 -10.38 13.16
C LEU A 81 -8.31 -10.51 14.61
N VAL A 82 -8.31 -9.40 15.34
CA VAL A 82 -7.87 -9.34 16.73
C VAL A 82 -9.07 -8.98 17.61
N LYS A 83 -9.55 -9.95 18.38
CA LYS A 83 -10.69 -9.82 19.31
C LYS A 83 -10.26 -9.57 20.76
N ILE A 84 -9.08 -8.98 20.93
CA ILE A 84 -8.53 -8.68 22.25
C ILE A 84 -8.85 -7.22 22.55
N PRO A 85 -9.37 -6.88 23.74
CA PRO A 85 -9.80 -5.52 24.05
C PRO A 85 -8.65 -4.51 24.09
N GLN A 86 -7.41 -4.93 24.35
CA GLN A 86 -6.23 -4.08 24.32
C GLN A 86 -5.02 -4.90 23.88
N PHE A 87 -4.26 -4.39 22.92
CA PHE A 87 -3.07 -5.05 22.39
C PHE A 87 -2.11 -4.04 21.74
N GLU A 88 -0.83 -4.41 21.69
CA GLU A 88 0.20 -3.65 20.99
C GLU A 88 0.41 -4.21 19.59
N VAL A 89 0.53 -3.35 18.59
CA VAL A 89 0.83 -3.70 17.21
C VAL A 89 2.14 -3.05 16.82
N GLU A 90 3.11 -3.86 16.41
CA GLU A 90 4.34 -3.40 15.80
C GLU A 90 4.32 -3.68 14.30
N ILE A 91 4.42 -2.62 13.50
CA ILE A 91 4.55 -2.71 12.04
C ILE A 91 6.01 -2.53 11.70
N VAL A 92 6.62 -3.60 11.21
CA VAL A 92 7.98 -3.65 10.72
C VAL A 92 7.98 -3.88 9.21
N TRP A 93 8.82 -3.15 8.50
CA TRP A 93 9.13 -3.42 7.10
C TRP A 93 10.46 -4.19 7.05
N GLU A 94 10.39 -5.52 6.94
CA GLU A 94 11.58 -6.32 6.62
C GLU A 94 12.02 -5.96 5.19
N LYS A 95 13.25 -5.44 5.06
CA LYS A 95 13.88 -5.12 3.78
C LYS A 95 14.34 -6.37 3.05
#